data_AF-A0A538TC70-F1
#
_entry.id   AF-A0A538TC70-F1
#
_cell.length_a   1.000
_cell.length_b   1.000
_cell.length_c   1.000
_cell.angle_alpha   90.00
_cell.angle_beta   90.00
_cell.angle_gamma   90.00
#
_symmetry.space_group_name_H-M   'P 1'
#
loop_
_entity.id
_entity.type
_entity.pdbx_description
1 polymer ?
#
loop_
_entity_poly.entity_id
_entity_poly.type
_entity_poly.pdbx_seq_one_letter_code
_entity_poly.pdbx_strand_id
1 'polypeptide(L)'
;MPVLFGTSEFEPGGAIARGSYLLLRLQEGRCLGAEFVPGPTHPDQGFALRAPFPLWLDILNGKTLAASAILTGKMRVEGNTITLLKYAGAHRSLVHCVATLDTRFPEA
;
A
#
# COMPACT_ATOMS: atom_id res chain seq x y z
N MET A 1 -0.22 -11.77 -10.07
CA MET A 1 0.84 -10.78 -9.75
C MET A 1 0.70 -10.25 -8.32
N PRO A 2 1.45 -10.84 -7.37
CA PRO A 2 1.53 -10.38 -5.98
C PRO A 2 2.14 -8.97 -5.83
N VAL A 3 1.58 -8.18 -4.91
CA VAL A 3 2.00 -6.81 -4.56
C VAL A 3 2.23 -6.75 -3.06
N LEU A 4 3.43 -6.33 -2.65
CA LEU A 4 3.77 -6.08 -1.26
C LEU A 4 3.50 -4.63 -0.91
N PHE A 5 2.69 -4.42 0.11
CA PHE A 5 2.47 -3.14 0.74
C PHE A 5 3.31 -3.08 2.00
N GLY A 6 3.98 -1.96 2.21
CA GLY A 6 4.79 -1.73 3.40
C GLY A 6 4.63 -0.31 3.90
N THR A 7 4.71 -0.13 5.20
CA THR A 7 4.98 1.17 5.78
C THR A 7 6.50 1.36 5.85
N SER A 8 7.07 2.35 5.17
CA SER A 8 8.50 2.67 5.37
C SER A 8 8.69 3.56 6.59
N GLU A 9 9.90 3.43 7.15
CA GLU A 9 10.54 4.18 8.24
C GLU A 9 9.72 5.27 8.95
N PHE A 10 9.53 4.94 10.23
CA PHE A 10 9.21 5.68 11.45
C PHE A 10 9.24 7.22 11.41
N GLU A 11 8.10 7.81 11.76
CA GLU A 11 8.06 9.04 12.56
C GLU A 11 8.02 8.61 14.04
N PRO A 12 8.96 9.04 14.90
CA PRO A 12 8.86 8.82 16.33
C PRO A 12 7.58 9.43 16.90
N GLY A 13 6.65 8.58 17.33
CA GLY A 13 5.38 9.00 17.93
C GLY A 13 4.13 8.44 17.23
N GLY A 14 4.26 7.80 16.07
CA GLY A 14 3.12 7.23 15.35
C GLY A 14 2.51 5.98 16.02
N ALA A 15 1.19 5.81 15.88
CA ALA A 15 0.36 4.68 16.37
C ALA A 15 0.90 3.24 16.19
N ILE A 16 1.89 3.01 15.31
CA ILE A 16 2.39 1.68 14.95
C ILE A 16 3.87 1.55 15.35
N ALA A 17 4.13 0.79 16.42
CA ALA A 17 5.45 0.65 17.05
C ALA A 17 6.51 -0.14 16.23
N ARG A 18 6.11 -0.88 15.19
CA ARG A 18 7.01 -1.58 14.25
C ARG A 18 6.45 -1.47 12.83
N GLY A 19 7.34 -1.36 11.83
CA GLY A 19 6.90 -1.38 10.44
C GLY A 19 6.09 -2.63 10.13
N SER A 20 4.89 -2.46 9.60
CA SER A 20 4.00 -3.54 9.20
C SER A 20 4.03 -3.70 7.68
N TYR A 21 4.09 -4.94 7.24
CA TYR A 21 4.17 -5.29 5.82
C TYR A 21 3.05 -6.28 5.48
N LEU A 22 2.32 -6.01 4.42
CA LEU A 22 1.16 -6.77 3.96
C LEU A 22 1.37 -7.20 2.52
N LEU A 23 1.47 -8.50 2.27
CA LEU A 23 1.51 -9.05 0.91
C LEU A 23 0.09 -9.33 0.43
N LEU A 24 -0.29 -8.74 -0.72
CA LEU A 24 -1.53 -9.04 -1.42
C LEU A 24 -1.24 -9.87 -2.67
N ARG A 25 -1.88 -11.04 -2.79
CA ARG A 25 -1.84 -11.86 -4.00
C ARG A 25 -2.94 -11.42 -4.95
N LEU A 26 -2.62 -10.55 -5.90
CA LEU A 26 -3.58 -10.05 -6.90
C LEU A 26 -3.45 -10.80 -8.22
N GLN A 27 -4.53 -11.23 -8.84
CA GLN A 27 -4.52 -11.88 -10.17
C GLN A 27 -5.81 -11.57 -10.91
N GLU A 28 -5.69 -11.09 -12.16
CA GLU A 28 -6.84 -10.80 -13.05
C GLU A 28 -7.94 -9.96 -12.37
N GLY A 29 -7.54 -8.94 -11.61
CA GLY A 29 -8.46 -8.05 -10.89
C GLY A 29 -9.04 -8.62 -9.59
N ARG A 30 -8.65 -9.83 -9.18
CA ARG A 30 -9.08 -10.46 -7.92
C ARG A 30 -7.97 -10.44 -6.88
N CYS A 31 -8.35 -10.30 -5.61
CA CYS A 31 -7.46 -10.59 -4.48
C CYS A 31 -7.64 -12.06 -4.08
N LEU A 32 -6.61 -12.88 -4.30
CA LEU A 32 -6.59 -14.31 -3.97
C LEU A 32 -6.14 -14.57 -2.54
N GLY A 33 -5.57 -13.58 -1.86
CA GLY A 33 -5.16 -13.70 -0.47
C GLY A 33 -4.37 -12.49 0.00
N ALA A 34 -4.31 -12.33 1.32
CA ALA A 34 -3.58 -11.29 2.01
C ALA A 34 -2.86 -11.92 3.21
N GLU A 35 -1.61 -11.54 3.46
CA GLU A 35 -0.86 -11.99 4.64
C GLU A 35 0.07 -10.91 5.16
N PHE A 36 0.21 -10.83 6.49
CA PHE A 36 1.24 -10.03 7.10
C PHE A 36 2.58 -10.74 6.99
N VAL A 37 3.60 -10.03 6.52
CA VAL A 37 4.96 -10.57 6.38
C VAL A 37 5.90 -9.89 7.36
N PRO A 38 6.93 -10.59 7.86
CA PRO A 38 7.77 -10.11 8.96
C PRO A 38 8.72 -8.97 8.55
N GLY A 39 8.87 -8.72 7.25
CA GLY A 39 9.91 -7.85 6.75
C GLY A 39 9.57 -7.12 5.46
N PRO A 40 10.46 -6.18 5.07
CA PRO A 40 10.27 -5.31 3.93
C PRO A 40 10.33 -6.02 2.58
N THR A 41 10.76 -7.28 2.54
CA THR A 41 10.95 -8.04 1.30
C THR A 41 10.25 -9.38 1.39
N HIS A 42 9.75 -9.87 0.26
CA HIS A 42 9.16 -11.20 0.11
C HIS A 42 9.59 -11.83 -1.22
N PRO A 43 9.92 -13.14 -1.28
CA PRO A 43 10.34 -13.80 -2.53
C PRO A 43 9.31 -13.67 -3.64
N ASP A 44 8.03 -13.78 -3.29
CA ASP A 44 6.93 -13.63 -4.23
C ASP A 44 6.56 -12.16 -4.51
N GLN A 45 7.32 -11.14 -4.08
CA GLN A 45 6.89 -9.77 -4.36
C GLN A 45 7.13 -9.41 -5.84
N GLY A 46 6.09 -8.97 -6.55
CA GLY A 46 6.25 -8.35 -7.88
C GLY A 46 6.53 -6.85 -7.79
N PHE A 47 5.93 -6.20 -6.80
CA PHE A 47 6.05 -4.77 -6.51
C PHE A 47 6.10 -4.56 -5.01
N ALA A 48 6.84 -3.55 -4.55
CA ALA A 48 6.74 -3.05 -3.18
C ALA A 48 6.32 -1.57 -3.16
N LEU A 49 5.30 -1.24 -2.38
CA LEU A 49 4.85 0.12 -2.12
C LEU A 49 5.21 0.51 -0.69
N ARG A 50 5.94 1.60 -0.52
CA ARG A 50 6.41 2.08 0.78
C ARG A 50 6.05 3.53 1.02
N ALA A 51 5.34 3.79 2.11
CA ALA A 51 4.94 5.13 2.52
C ALA A 51 4.81 5.24 4.06
N PRO A 52 4.93 6.44 4.63
CA PRO A 52 4.58 6.68 6.04
C PRO A 52 3.11 6.36 6.32
N PHE A 53 2.79 5.98 7.56
CA PHE A 53 1.41 5.66 7.96
C PHE A 53 0.40 6.81 7.71
N PRO A 54 0.71 8.09 7.99
CA PRO A 54 -0.21 9.18 7.67
C PRO A 54 -0.56 9.27 6.18
N LEU A 55 0.39 8.98 5.30
CA LEU A 55 0.15 8.97 3.85
C LEU A 55 -0.77 7.81 3.44
N TRP A 56 -0.64 6.64 4.07
CA TRP A 56 -1.59 5.54 3.88
C TRP A 56 -3.00 5.93 4.33
N LEU A 57 -3.15 6.60 5.47
CA LEU A 57 -4.45 7.10 5.93
C LEU A 57 -5.06 8.09 4.94
N ASP A 58 -4.28 9.03 4.40
CA ASP A 58 -4.78 9.98 3.41
C ASP A 58 -5.24 9.28 2.12
N ILE A 59 -4.56 8.22 1.69
CA ILE A 59 -4.95 7.43 0.52
C ILE A 59 -6.25 6.65 0.80
N LEU A 60 -6.33 5.96 1.95
CA LEU A 60 -7.48 5.13 2.31
C LEU A 60 -8.74 5.97 2.54
N ASN A 61 -8.59 7.19 3.05
CA ASN A 61 -9.69 8.16 3.21
C ASN A 61 -10.00 8.95 1.92
N GLY A 62 -9.31 8.66 0.81
CA GLY A 62 -9.54 9.33 -0.48
C GLY A 62 -9.09 10.80 -0.55
N LYS A 63 -8.33 11.29 0.43
CA LYS A 63 -7.76 12.65 0.42
C LYS A 63 -6.66 12.82 -0.63
N THR A 64 -5.97 11.73 -0.97
CA THR A 64 -4.96 11.72 -2.04
C THR A 64 -4.98 10.40 -2.80
N LEU A 65 -4.47 10.40 -4.04
CA LEU A 65 -4.37 9.20 -4.87
C LEU A 65 -2.97 8.59 -4.77
N ALA A 66 -2.90 7.26 -4.69
CA ALA A 66 -1.64 6.51 -4.72
C ALA A 66 -0.77 6.87 -5.93
N ALA A 67 -1.37 7.02 -7.12
CA ALA A 67 -0.64 7.43 -8.33
C ALA A 67 0.03 8.80 -8.16
N SER A 68 -0.67 9.79 -7.58
CA SER A 68 -0.11 11.11 -7.31
C SER A 68 1.02 11.05 -6.28
N ALA A 69 0.88 10.23 -5.23
CA ALA A 69 1.94 10.04 -4.24
C ALA A 69 3.20 9.39 -4.83
N ILE A 70 3.06 8.46 -5.79
CA ILE A 70 4.19 7.87 -6.53
C ILE A 70 4.87 8.93 -7.39
N LEU A 71 4.10 9.67 -8.20
CA LEU A 71 4.63 10.67 -9.12
C LEU A 71 5.35 11.82 -8.40
N THR A 72 4.87 12.20 -7.21
CA THR A 72 5.49 13.23 -6.36
C THR A 72 6.62 12.70 -5.47
N GLY A 73 6.93 11.39 -5.52
CA GLY A 73 7.98 10.77 -4.73
C GLY A 73 7.65 10.58 -3.24
N LYS A 74 6.44 10.93 -2.81
CA LYS A 74 5.97 10.73 -1.43
C LYS A 74 5.77 9.26 -1.07
N MET A 75 5.46 8.42 -2.07
CA MET A 75 5.41 6.97 -1.95
C MET A 75 6.52 6.34 -2.80
N ARG A 76 7.36 5.55 -2.15
CA ARG A 76 8.45 4.81 -2.80
C ARG A 76 7.93 3.52 -3.41
N VAL A 77 8.38 3.21 -4.61
CA VAL A 77 8.03 1.99 -5.36
C VAL A 77 9.29 1.20 -5.66
N GLU A 78 9.27 -0.10 -5.39
CA GLU A 78 10.25 -1.06 -5.88
C GLU A 78 9.58 -1.95 -6.95
N GLY A 79 10.24 -2.12 -8.09
CA GLY A 79 9.70 -2.81 -9.28
C GLY A 79 9.58 -1.88 -10.50
N ASN A 80 8.87 -2.33 -11.55
CA ASN A 80 8.69 -1.54 -12.77
C ASN A 80 7.57 -0.50 -12.63
N THR A 81 7.92 0.72 -12.22
CA THR A 81 6.97 1.82 -11.98
C THR A 81 6.03 2.09 -13.17
N ILE A 82 6.49 1.96 -14.41
CA ILE A 82 5.65 2.16 -15.61
C ILE A 82 4.55 1.10 -15.67
N THR A 83 4.89 -0.16 -15.41
CA THR A 83 3.91 -1.25 -15.33
C THR A 83 2.89 -1.00 -14.22
N LEU A 84 3.34 -0.57 -13.04
CA LEU A 84 2.45 -0.25 -11.93
C LEU A 84 1.47 0.88 -12.27
N LEU A 85 1.94 1.95 -12.92
CA LEU A 85 1.11 3.08 -13.35
C LEU A 85 0.11 2.70 -14.45
N LYS A 86 0.45 1.74 -15.34
CA LYS A 86 -0.51 1.20 -16.33
C LYS A 86 -1.70 0.52 -15.66
N TYR A 87 -1.50 -0.09 -14.50
CA TYR A 87 -2.57 -0.66 -13.68
C TYR A 87 -3.25 0.37 -12.77
N ALA A 88 -3.21 1.66 -13.15
CA ALA A 88 -3.80 2.73 -12.36
C ALA A 88 -5.32 2.56 -12.12
N GLY A 89 -6.05 1.95 -13.06
CA GLY A 89 -7.47 1.65 -12.85
C GLY A 89 -7.71 0.71 -11.66
N ALA A 90 -6.85 -0.30 -11.49
CA ALA A 90 -7.02 -1.32 -10.46
C ALA A 90 -6.79 -0.81 -9.04
N HIS A 91 -5.90 0.18 -8.84
CA HIS A 91 -5.70 0.76 -7.50
C HIS A 91 -6.93 1.53 -7.00
N ARG A 92 -7.67 2.19 -7.90
CA ARG A 92 -8.89 2.92 -7.50
C ARG A 92 -9.95 1.97 -6.99
N SER A 93 -10.12 0.81 -7.64
CA SER A 93 -11.02 -0.24 -7.16
C SER A 93 -10.62 -0.78 -5.80
N LEU A 94 -9.32 -1.00 -5.55
CA LEU A 94 -8.83 -1.45 -4.23
C LEU A 94 -9.13 -0.43 -3.13
N VAL A 95 -8.80 0.84 -3.35
CA VAL A 95 -9.09 1.91 -2.37
C VAL A 95 -10.60 2.04 -2.14
N HIS A 96 -11.40 1.97 -3.21
CA HIS A 96 -12.85 1.99 -3.10
C HIS A 96 -13.38 0.83 -2.25
N CYS A 97 -12.90 -0.40 -2.47
CA CYS A 97 -13.28 -1.55 -1.65
C CYS A 97 -12.94 -1.33 -0.17
N VAL A 98 -11.75 -0.84 0.15
CA VAL A 98 -11.37 -0.58 1.55
C VAL A 98 -12.20 0.55 2.15
N ALA A 99 -12.51 1.59 1.39
CA ALA A 99 -13.36 2.70 1.85
C ALA A 99 -14.80 2.29 2.19
N THR A 100 -15.29 1.16 1.67
CA THR A 100 -16.62 0.62 2.06
C THR A 100 -16.63 -0.09 3.41
N LEU A 101 -15.46 -0.38 3.98
CA LEU A 101 -15.34 -1.04 5.27
C LEU A 101 -15.30 -0.01 6.40
N ASP A 102 -16.10 -0.22 7.44
CA ASP A 102 -16.02 0.56 8.69
C ASP A 102 -14.69 0.25 9.41
N THR A 103 -13.63 0.94 8.98
CA THR A 103 -12.26 0.70 9.41
C THR A 103 -11.86 1.73 10.44
N ARG A 104 -11.51 1.28 11.64
CA ARG A 104 -10.93 2.13 12.69
C ARG A 104 -9.41 2.03 12.64
N PHE A 105 -8.76 3.17 12.54
CA PHE A 105 -7.31 3.28 12.61
C PHE A 105 -6.89 3.66 14.03
N PRO A 106 -5.80 3.10 14.57
CA PRO A 106 -5.25 3.57 15.83
C PRO A 106 -4.81 5.04 15.67
N GLU A 107 -5.08 5.87 16.69
CA GLU A 107 -4.79 7.31 16.65
C GLU A 107 -3.31 7.55 16.38
N ALA A 108 -3.04 8.35 15.33
CA ALA A 108 -1.70 8.66 14.83
C ALA A 108 -0.83 9.37 15.86
#